data_AF-A0A5C8RXP3-F1
#
_entry.id   AF-A0A5C8RXP3-F1
#
_cell.length_a   1.000
_cell.length_b   1.000
_cell.length_c   1.000
_cell.angle_alpha   90.00
_cell.angle_beta   90.00
_cell.angle_gamma   90.00
#
_symmetry.space_group_name_H-M   'P 1'
#
loop_
_entity.id
_entity.type
_entity.pdbx_description
1 polymer ?
#
loop_
_entity_poly.entity_id
_entity_poly.type
_entity_poly.pdbx_seq_one_letter_code
_entity_poly.pdbx_strand_id
1 'polypeptide(L)'
;MSEKRKPTYDLDSVRTWAGSSKFAVTGTVTRTAAALGFGSSEMAAVIRTMQREHFDKSVTSFNNHREWQDVYHVPSDAGTLYIKFRADVVTEFLLLSFKEKDNG
;
A
#
# COMPACT_ATOMS: atom_id res chain seq x y z
N MET A 1 13.85 12.60 -8.47
CA MET A 1 13.27 11.93 -7.28
C MET A 1 14.38 11.13 -6.63
N SER A 2 14.42 11.08 -5.30
CA SER A 2 15.39 10.26 -4.56
C SER A 2 14.73 8.96 -4.12
N GLU A 3 15.51 7.89 -4.01
CA GLU A 3 15.06 6.60 -3.49
C GLU A 3 16.00 6.06 -2.40
N LYS A 4 15.47 5.22 -1.51
CA LYS A 4 16.25 4.48 -0.52
C LYS A 4 15.66 3.10 -0.23
N ARG A 5 16.50 2.19 0.24
CA ARG A 5 16.16 0.79 0.59
C ARG A 5 15.84 0.59 2.08
N LYS A 6 15.44 1.67 2.75
CA LYS A 6 14.94 1.62 4.14
C LYS A 6 13.57 2.29 4.20
N PRO A 7 12.56 1.69 4.85
CA PRO A 7 11.27 2.33 5.02
C PRO A 7 11.42 3.66 5.75
N THR A 8 10.65 4.66 5.33
CA THR A 8 10.59 5.95 6.03
C THR A 8 9.67 5.87 7.24
N TYR A 9 8.58 5.13 7.11
CA TYR A 9 7.56 5.02 8.14
C TYR A 9 7.70 3.70 8.89
N ASP A 10 7.35 3.73 10.18
CA ASP A 10 7.25 2.52 10.98
C ASP A 10 6.04 1.70 10.53
N LEU A 11 6.27 0.43 10.18
CA LEU A 11 5.22 -0.42 9.61
C LEU A 11 4.12 -0.72 10.63
N ASP A 12 4.46 -0.89 11.90
CA ASP A 12 3.48 -1.17 12.94
C ASP A 12 2.56 0.03 13.21
N SER A 13 3.11 1.24 13.12
CA SER A 13 2.33 2.48 13.14
C SER A 13 1.36 2.56 11.96
N VAL A 14 1.78 2.15 10.75
CA VAL A 14 0.92 2.12 9.55
C VAL A 14 -0.19 1.08 9.70
N ARG A 15 0.12 -0.12 10.20
CA ARG A 15 -0.90 -1.16 10.49
C ARG A 15 -1.92 -0.68 11.51
N THR A 16 -1.46 0.01 12.56
CA THR A 16 -2.32 0.59 13.60
C THR A 16 -3.24 1.67 13.03
N TRP A 17 -2.69 2.58 12.21
CA TRP A 17 -3.47 3.62 11.52
C TRP A 17 -4.55 3.00 10.62
N ALA A 18 -4.24 1.95 9.87
CA ALA A 18 -5.21 1.27 9.00
C ALA A 18 -6.37 0.61 9.76
N GLY A 19 -6.18 0.25 11.04
CA GLY A 19 -7.25 -0.23 11.92
C GLY A 19 -8.09 0.87 12.57
N SER A 20 -7.71 2.14 12.42
CA SER A 20 -8.33 3.26 13.11
C SER A 20 -9.43 3.93 12.30
N SER A 21 -10.28 4.71 12.96
CA SER A 21 -11.26 5.59 12.31
C SER A 21 -10.63 6.72 11.48
N LYS A 22 -9.30 6.90 11.57
CA LYS A 22 -8.53 7.88 10.79
C LYS A 22 -8.02 7.31 9.47
N PHE A 23 -8.32 6.05 9.16
CA PHE A 23 -7.91 5.46 7.89
C PHE A 23 -8.48 6.26 6.71
N ALA A 24 -7.57 6.83 5.93
CA ALA A 24 -7.87 7.76 4.86
C ALA A 24 -7.14 7.34 3.57
N VAL A 25 -7.87 7.41 2.46
CA VAL A 25 -7.38 7.12 1.12
C VAL A 25 -7.78 8.25 0.20
N THR A 26 -7.00 8.48 -0.85
CA THR A 26 -7.41 9.45 -1.88
C THR A 26 -8.58 8.90 -2.70
N GLY A 27 -9.43 9.77 -3.26
CA GLY A 27 -10.52 9.32 -4.12
C GLY A 27 -10.08 8.52 -5.35
N THR A 28 -8.85 8.76 -5.83
CA THR A 28 -8.25 7.93 -6.88
C THR A 28 -7.98 6.51 -6.39
N VAL A 29 -7.40 6.36 -5.19
CA VAL A 29 -7.17 5.04 -4.56
C VAL A 29 -8.48 4.31 -4.32
N THR A 30 -9.54 5.01 -3.86
CA THR A 30 -10.86 4.39 -3.72
C THR A 30 -11.34 3.77 -5.03
N ARG A 31 -11.17 4.47 -6.16
CA ARG A 31 -11.59 3.96 -7.48
C ARG A 31 -10.71 2.81 -7.96
N THR A 32 -9.40 2.90 -7.82
CA THR A 32 -8.49 1.83 -8.28
C THR A 32 -8.63 0.57 -7.44
N ALA A 33 -8.79 0.71 -6.12
CA ALA A 33 -9.08 -0.42 -5.23
C ALA A 33 -10.44 -1.05 -5.54
N ALA A 34 -11.48 -0.25 -5.76
CA ALA A 34 -12.82 -0.76 -6.10
C ALA A 34 -12.82 -1.55 -7.41
N ALA A 35 -12.04 -1.13 -8.42
CA ALA A 35 -11.87 -1.86 -9.67
C ALA A 35 -11.23 -3.26 -9.48
N LEU A 36 -10.53 -3.46 -8.36
CA LEU A 36 -9.93 -4.73 -7.97
C LEU A 36 -10.81 -5.54 -6.98
N GLY A 37 -12.01 -5.04 -6.65
CA GLY A 37 -12.90 -5.66 -5.67
C GLY A 37 -12.60 -5.29 -4.21
N PHE A 38 -11.78 -4.27 -3.95
CA PHE A 38 -11.43 -3.83 -2.60
C PHE A 38 -12.18 -2.56 -2.22
N GLY A 39 -12.97 -2.63 -1.16
CA GLY A 39 -13.49 -1.47 -0.43
C GLY A 39 -12.51 -1.00 0.65
N SER A 40 -12.94 -0.01 1.44
CA SER A 40 -12.12 0.56 2.51
C SER A 40 -11.75 -0.48 3.58
N SER A 41 -12.66 -1.39 3.92
CA SER A 41 -12.42 -2.48 4.87
C SER A 41 -11.37 -3.46 4.37
N GLU A 42 -11.44 -3.83 3.09
CA GLU A 42 -10.52 -4.79 2.48
C GLU A 42 -9.13 -4.17 2.31
N MET A 43 -9.04 -2.91 1.89
CA MET A 43 -7.77 -2.17 1.86
C MET A 43 -7.12 -2.13 3.24
N ALA A 44 -7.88 -1.78 4.28
CA ALA A 44 -7.39 -1.77 5.65
C ALA A 44 -6.92 -3.16 6.12
N ALA A 45 -7.65 -4.22 5.75
CA ALA A 45 -7.27 -5.60 6.05
C ALA A 45 -5.95 -5.99 5.38
N VAL A 46 -5.76 -5.66 4.10
CA VAL A 46 -4.50 -5.87 3.39
C VAL A 46 -3.35 -5.10 4.03
N ILE A 47 -3.57 -3.83 4.42
CA ILE A 47 -2.50 -3.05 5.06
C ILE A 47 -2.08 -3.66 6.40
N ARG A 48 -3.02 -4.23 7.16
CA ARG A 48 -2.72 -4.93 8.40
C ARG A 48 -1.94 -6.23 8.20
N THR A 49 -1.95 -6.84 7.01
CA THR A 49 -1.19 -8.08 6.72
C THR A 49 0.21 -7.79 6.17
N MET A 50 0.51 -6.54 5.80
CA MET A 50 1.80 -6.13 5.25
C MET A 50 2.94 -6.53 6.18
N GLN A 51 4.01 -7.15 5.67
CA GLN A 51 5.19 -7.53 6.44
C GLN A 51 6.42 -6.74 5.98
N ARG A 52 7.51 -6.82 6.74
CA ARG A 52 8.73 -6.07 6.43
C ARG A 52 9.34 -6.51 5.10
N GLU A 53 9.19 -7.78 4.76
CA GLU A 53 9.71 -8.42 3.54
C GLU A 53 8.97 -7.93 2.28
N HIS A 54 7.77 -7.37 2.45
CA HIS A 54 7.01 -6.80 1.34
C HIS A 54 7.57 -5.43 0.89
N PHE A 55 8.45 -4.82 1.68
CA PHE A 55 9.01 -3.50 1.36
C PHE A 55 9.89 -3.57 0.11
N ASP A 56 9.60 -2.73 -0.88
CA ASP A 56 10.45 -2.55 -2.06
C ASP A 56 11.44 -1.39 -1.85
N LYS A 57 10.88 -0.19 -1.66
CA LYS A 57 11.65 1.06 -1.58
C LYS A 57 10.84 2.18 -0.96
N SER A 58 11.55 3.23 -0.58
CA SER A 58 10.97 4.52 -0.23
C SER A 58 11.42 5.54 -1.27
N VAL A 59 10.48 6.32 -1.82
CA VAL A 59 10.73 7.31 -2.87
C VAL A 59 10.16 8.66 -2.49
N THR A 60 10.82 9.75 -2.89
CA THR A 60 10.27 11.09 -2.68
C THR A 60 9.15 11.40 -3.68
N SER A 61 8.14 12.15 -3.26
CA SER A 61 7.14 12.73 -4.17
C SER A 61 7.80 13.57 -5.27
N PHE A 62 7.21 13.57 -6.47
CA PHE A 62 7.67 14.43 -7.56
C PHE A 62 7.53 15.92 -7.21
N ASN A 63 6.41 16.29 -6.56
CA ASN A 63 6.11 17.68 -6.22
C ASN A 63 6.77 18.16 -4.92
N ASN A 64 7.29 17.25 -4.10
CA ASN A 64 7.89 17.60 -2.81
C ASN A 64 8.97 16.58 -2.38
N HIS A 65 10.24 16.95 -2.51
CA HIS A 65 11.37 16.08 -2.16
C HIS A 65 11.54 15.82 -0.65
N ARG A 66 10.76 16.48 0.21
CA ARG A 66 10.70 16.19 1.64
C ARG A 66 9.66 15.14 2.00
N GLU A 67 8.72 14.86 1.11
CA GLU A 67 7.69 13.86 1.33
C GLU A 67 8.12 12.51 0.77
N TRP A 68 8.31 11.56 1.68
CA TRP A 68 8.62 10.18 1.32
C TRP A 68 7.34 9.37 1.15
N GLN A 69 7.40 8.38 0.27
CA GLN A 69 6.36 7.43 0.01
C GLN A 69 6.98 6.04 0.08
N ASP A 70 6.52 5.21 1.00
CA ASP A 70 6.96 3.82 1.07
C ASP A 70 6.14 2.98 0.11
N VAL A 71 6.82 2.09 -0.59
CA VAL A 71 6.28 1.19 -1.62
C VAL A 71 6.43 -0.25 -1.13
N TYR A 72 5.34 -1.00 -1.22
CA TYR A 72 5.29 -2.40 -0.83
C TYR A 72 4.62 -3.26 -1.90
N HIS A 73 5.10 -4.49 -2.05
CA HIS A 73 4.50 -5.55 -2.84
C HIS A 73 3.86 -6.58 -1.91
N VAL A 74 2.53 -6.56 -1.82
CA VAL A 74 1.77 -7.27 -0.79
C VAL A 74 0.99 -8.42 -1.45
N PRO A 75 1.23 -9.68 -1.06
CA PRO A 75 0.41 -10.79 -1.50
C PRO A 75 -1.04 -10.64 -1.02
N SER A 76 -2.00 -10.97 -1.89
CA SER A 76 -3.43 -11.01 -1.59
C SER A 76 -4.12 -12.09 -2.42
N ASP A 77 -5.38 -12.37 -2.12
CA ASP A 77 -6.19 -13.32 -2.90
C ASP A 77 -6.43 -12.86 -4.35
N ALA A 78 -6.30 -11.56 -4.63
CA ALA A 78 -6.37 -11.01 -5.97
C ALA A 78 -5.02 -11.04 -6.72
N GLY A 79 -3.94 -11.50 -6.07
CA GLY A 79 -2.58 -11.46 -6.58
C GLY A 79 -1.69 -10.47 -5.81
N THR A 80 -0.56 -10.07 -6.41
CA THR A 80 0.41 -9.18 -5.75
C THR A 80 0.03 -7.72 -5.97
N LEU A 81 -0.27 -7.03 -4.87
CA LEU A 81 -0.66 -5.63 -4.84
C LEU A 81 0.56 -4.73 -4.65
N TYR A 82 0.66 -3.70 -5.47
CA TYR A 82 1.50 -2.54 -5.23
C TYR A 82 0.74 -1.54 -4.35
N ILE A 83 1.29 -1.26 -3.18
CA ILE A 83 0.74 -0.29 -2.24
C ILE A 83 1.79 0.78 -2.01
N LYS A 84 1.39 2.03 -2.24
CA LYS A 84 2.21 3.21 -1.96
C LYS A 84 1.50 4.12 -1.00
N PHE A 85 2.18 4.53 0.04
CA PHE A 85 1.62 5.46 1.01
C PHE A 85 2.65 6.48 1.46
N ARG A 86 2.16 7.65 1.87
CA ARG A 86 2.89 8.60 2.72
C ARG A 86 2.13 8.73 4.03
N ALA A 87 2.77 9.26 5.06
CA ALA A 87 2.21 9.46 6.42
C ALA A 87 0.66 9.48 6.45
N ASP A 88 0.07 8.44 7.04
CA ASP A 88 -1.37 8.29 7.28
C ASP A 88 -2.28 8.50 6.05
N VAL A 89 -1.78 8.26 4.83
CA VAL A 89 -2.56 8.38 3.58
C VAL A 89 -2.05 7.38 2.53
N VAL A 90 -2.93 6.49 2.03
CA VAL A 90 -2.63 5.68 0.85
C VAL A 90 -2.68 6.55 -0.41
N THR A 91 -1.61 6.52 -1.20
CA THR A 91 -1.46 7.29 -2.43
C THR A 91 -1.62 6.45 -3.69
N GLU A 92 -1.36 5.14 -3.62
CA GLU A 92 -1.48 4.24 -4.76
C GLU A 92 -1.85 2.83 -4.29
N PHE A 93 -2.78 2.19 -5.00
CA PHE A 93 -3.21 0.82 -4.78
C PHE A 93 -3.51 0.19 -6.14
N LEU A 94 -2.67 -0.77 -6.54
CA LEU A 94 -2.67 -1.34 -7.89
C LEU A 94 -2.33 -2.84 -7.84
N LEU A 95 -2.92 -3.64 -8.71
CA LEU A 95 -2.51 -5.03 -8.90
C LEU A 95 -1.36 -5.09 -9.91
N LEU A 96 -0.22 -5.65 -9.52
CA LEU A 96 0.92 -5.84 -10.44
C LEU A 96 0.90 -7.19 -11.16
N SER A 97 0.41 -8.22 -10.47
CA SER A 97 0.34 -9.56 -11.04
C SER A 97 -0.83 -10.31 -10.47
N PHE A 98 -1.67 -10.85 -11.36
CA PHE A 98 -2.67 -11.85 -11.02
C PHE A 98 -2.00 -13.22 -11.04
N LYS A 99 -2.12 -13.99 -9.97
CA LYS A 99 -1.75 -15.42 -9.99
C LYS A 99 -3.05 -16.20 -10.03
N GLU A 100 -3.25 -16.96 -11.11
CA GLU A 100 -4.27 -17.99 -11.11
C GLU A 100 -3.94 -18.96 -9.97
N LYS A 101 -4.94 -19.31 -9.16
CA LYS A 101 -4.77 -20.36 -8.16
C LYS A 101 -4.64 -21.66 -8.95
N ASP A 102 -3.40 -22.10 -9.20
CA ASP A 102 -3.14 -23.43 -9.75
C ASP A 102 -3.79 -24.46 -8.82
N ASN A 103 -4.96 -24.96 -9.21
CA ASN A 103 -5.56 -26.14 -8.63
C ASN A 103 -4.83 -27.34 -9.26
N GLY A 104 -3.63 -27.63 -8.76
CA GLY A 104 -2.93 -28.89 -8.98
C GLY A 104 -3.43 -29.96 -8.02
#